data_AF-A0A840ZME0-F1
#
_entry.id   AF-A0A840ZME0-F1
#
_cell.length_a   1.000
_cell.length_b   1.000
_cell.length_c   1.000
_cell.angle_alpha   90.00
_cell.angle_beta   90.00
_cell.angle_gamma   90.00
#
_symmetry.space_group_name_H-M   'P 1'
#
loop_
_entity.id
_entity.type
_entity.pdbx_description
1 polymer ?
#
loop_
_entity_poly.entity_id
_entity_poly.type
_entity_poly.pdbx_seq_one_letter_code
_entity_poly.pdbx_strand_id
1 'polypeptide(L)'
;MVRALRETDVVSRLRAACKEAGGQSRWADSAGVTPQYVSDVLLGRRAPGDSVLRPLGLQRDIRYVPREPESVELCDADGVVLVRAERVFS
;
A
#
# COMPACT_ATOMS: atom_id res chain seq x y z
N MET A 1 9.47 -18.44 -3.14
CA MET A 1 8.84 -17.14 -3.44
C MET A 1 9.04 -16.24 -2.23
N VAL A 2 9.59 -15.03 -2.41
CA VAL A 2 9.70 -14.05 -1.32
C VAL A 2 8.31 -13.48 -1.05
N ARG A 3 7.92 -13.37 0.23
CA ARG A 3 6.62 -12.79 0.62
C ARG A 3 6.58 -11.32 0.22
N ALA A 4 5.54 -10.91 -0.51
CA ALA A 4 5.28 -9.52 -0.81
C ALA A 4 5.00 -8.73 0.48
N LEU A 5 5.57 -7.53 0.58
CA LEU A 5 5.36 -6.62 1.68
C LEU A 5 4.14 -5.74 1.41
N ARG A 6 3.34 -5.50 2.44
CA ARG A 6 2.26 -4.51 2.42
C ARG A 6 2.83 -3.14 2.73
N GLU A 7 2.06 -2.09 2.42
CA GLU A 7 2.45 -0.71 2.74
C GLU A 7 2.74 -0.49 4.23
N THR A 8 2.00 -1.17 5.12
CA THR A 8 2.25 -1.17 6.57
C THR A 8 3.63 -1.72 6.94
N ASP A 9 4.11 -2.73 6.21
CA ASP A 9 5.43 -3.30 6.42
C ASP A 9 6.52 -2.30 5.98
N VAL A 10 6.29 -1.60 4.86
CA VAL A 10 7.18 -0.54 4.37
C VAL A 10 7.26 0.61 5.39
N VAL A 11 6.12 1.08 5.89
CA VAL A 11 6.06 2.13 6.92
C VAL A 11 6.80 1.71 8.19
N SER A 12 6.68 0.44 8.59
CA SER A 12 7.37 -0.09 9.78
C SER A 12 8.88 -0.10 9.60
N ARG A 13 9.37 -0.50 8.41
CA ARG A 13 10.80 -0.41 8.06
C ARG A 13 11.29 1.03 7.99
N LEU A 14 10.49 1.93 7.42
CA LEU A 14 10.83 3.36 7.38
C LEU A 14 10.95 3.95 8.79
N ARG A 15 10.05 3.60 9.73
CA ARG A 15 10.17 4.04 11.14
C ARG A 15 11.44 3.52 11.80
N ALA A 16 11.80 2.26 11.57
CA ALA A 16 13.03 1.68 12.10
C ALA A 16 14.27 2.39 11.54
N ALA A 17 14.33 2.59 10.22
CA ALA A 17 15.43 3.29 9.56
C ALA A 17 15.57 4.76 10.03
N CYS A 18 14.44 5.46 10.22
CA CYS A 18 14.44 6.79 10.82
C CYS A 18 14.99 6.78 12.25
N LYS A 19 14.66 5.78 13.07
CA LYS A 19 15.19 5.65 14.43
C LYS A 19 16.70 5.42 14.42
N GLU A 20 17.18 4.53 13.55
CA GLU A 20 18.61 4.23 13.38
C GLU A 20 19.41 5.44 12.89
N ALA A 21 18.85 6.24 11.98
CA ALA A 21 19.44 7.48 11.49
C ALA A 21 19.41 8.63 12.51
N GLY A 22 18.76 8.47 13.66
CA GLY A 22 18.61 9.50 14.69
C GLY A 22 17.50 10.53 14.39
N GLY A 23 16.53 10.17 13.55
CA GLY A 23 15.32 10.95 13.28
C GLY A 23 14.91 10.93 11.81
N GLN A 24 13.66 11.36 11.55
CA GLN A 24 13.11 11.44 10.19
C GLN A 24 13.90 12.40 9.30
N SER A 25 14.29 13.57 9.80
CA SER A 25 15.04 14.55 9.01
C SER A 25 16.42 14.03 8.59
N ARG A 26 17.15 13.39 9.50
CA ARG A 26 18.48 12.83 9.21
C ARG A 26 18.41 11.69 8.18
N TRP A 27 17.38 10.85 8.28
CA TRP A 27 17.13 9.83 7.28
C TRP A 27 16.72 10.43 5.93
N ALA A 28 15.88 11.47 5.94
CA ALA A 28 15.46 12.16 4.73
C ALA A 28 16.64 12.78 3.98
N ASP A 29 17.55 13.43 4.72
CA ASP A 29 18.76 14.04 4.18
C ASP A 29 19.67 12.99 3.53
N SER A 30 19.86 11.83 4.18
CA SER A 30 20.69 10.75 3.62
C SER A 30 20.06 10.06 2.41
N ALA A 31 18.73 10.02 2.34
CA ALA A 31 17.96 9.47 1.22
C ALA A 31 17.71 10.50 0.09
N GLY A 32 18.10 11.77 0.26
CA GLY A 32 17.89 12.83 -0.73
C GLY A 32 16.42 13.22 -0.92
N VAL A 33 15.60 13.12 0.13
CA VAL A 33 14.17 13.47 0.12
C VAL A 33 13.84 14.51 1.19
N THR A 34 12.68 15.15 1.09
CA THR A 34 12.25 16.12 2.10
C THR A 34 11.73 15.41 3.37
N PRO A 35 11.97 15.96 4.57
CA PRO A 35 11.38 15.43 5.80
C PRO A 35 9.85 15.39 5.77
N GLN A 36 9.22 16.34 5.07
CA GLN A 36 7.78 16.36 4.86
C GLN A 36 7.30 15.14 4.07
N TYR A 37 8.03 14.75 3.01
CA TYR A 37 7.67 13.55 2.25
C TYR A 37 7.75 12.29 3.11
N VAL A 38 8.78 12.17 3.94
CA VAL A 38 8.91 11.06 4.91
C VAL A 38 7.74 11.03 5.88
N SER A 39 7.36 12.19 6.43
CA SER A 39 6.21 12.33 7.32
C SER A 39 4.90 11.91 6.63
N ASP A 40 4.66 12.38 5.40
CA ASP A 40 3.46 12.03 4.63
C ASP A 40 3.35 10.52 4.37
N VAL A 41 4.49 9.85 4.08
CA VAL A 41 4.53 8.39 3.94
C VAL A 41 4.26 7.69 5.27
N LEU A 42 4.87 8.16 6.37
CA LEU A 42 4.68 7.58 7.70
C LEU A 42 3.24 7.72 8.24
N LEU A 43 2.52 8.74 7.78
CA LEU A 43 1.12 9.01 8.08
C LEU A 43 0.15 8.36 7.09
N GLY A 44 0.64 7.70 6.04
CA GLY A 44 -0.19 7.10 4.99
C GLY A 44 -0.91 8.11 4.10
N ARG A 45 -0.50 9.37 4.11
CA ARG A 45 -1.05 10.43 3.23
C ARG A 45 -0.54 10.31 1.80
N ARG A 46 0.62 9.68 1.63
CA ARG A 46 1.26 9.45 0.34
C ARG A 46 1.92 8.08 0.29
N ALA A 47 1.74 7.38 -0.82
CA ALA A 47 2.41 6.11 -1.03
C ALA A 47 3.95 6.29 -1.13
N PRO A 48 4.74 5.33 -0.63
CA PRO A 48 6.19 5.33 -0.79
C PRO A 48 6.57 5.12 -2.26
N GLY A 49 7.37 6.03 -2.79
CA GLY A 49 7.96 5.94 -4.13
C GLY A 49 9.39 5.42 -4.07
N ASP A 50 10.03 5.32 -5.23
CA ASP A 50 11.38 4.78 -5.39
C ASP A 50 12.43 5.44 -4.48
N SER A 51 12.32 6.74 -4.25
CA SER A 51 13.24 7.48 -3.39
C SER A 51 13.16 7.07 -1.92
N VAL A 52 12.04 6.47 -1.48
CA VAL A 52 11.92 5.86 -0.15
C VAL A 52 12.21 4.37 -0.19
N LEU A 53 11.77 3.68 -1.24
CA LEU A 53 11.88 2.22 -1.33
C LEU A 53 13.32 1.74 -1.54
N ARG A 54 14.08 2.37 -2.44
CA ARG A 54 15.45 1.94 -2.77
C ARG A 54 16.41 2.01 -1.57
N PRO A 55 16.43 3.10 -0.78
CA PRO A 55 17.25 3.15 0.44
C PRO A 55 16.88 2.07 1.48
N LEU A 56 15.64 1.57 1.46
CA LEU A 56 15.17 0.48 2.32
C LEU A 56 15.44 -0.92 1.72
N GLY A 57 16.09 -1.00 0.56
CA GLY A 57 16.32 -2.26 -0.17
C GLY A 57 15.03 -2.85 -0.74
N LEU A 58 14.05 -2.00 -1.04
CA LEU A 58 12.74 -2.39 -1.54
C LEU A 58 12.52 -1.91 -2.97
N GLN A 59 11.65 -2.62 -3.68
CA GLN A 59 11.12 -2.20 -4.98
C GLN A 59 9.60 -2.39 -5.00
N ARG A 60 8.90 -1.52 -5.73
CA ARG A 60 7.45 -1.66 -5.94
C ARG A 60 7.21 -2.51 -7.17
N ASP A 61 6.53 -3.64 -6.98
CA ASP A 61 6.08 -4.51 -8.06
C ASP A 61 4.55 -4.42 -8.15
N ILE A 62 4.03 -3.85 -9.23
CA ILE A 62 2.58 -3.69 -9.46
C ILE A 62 2.13 -4.79 -10.42
N ARG A 63 1.22 -5.64 -9.97
CA ARG A 63 0.61 -6.68 -10.78
C ARG A 63 -0.86 -6.38 -11.02
N TYR A 64 -1.26 -6.32 -12.29
CA TYR A 64 -2.65 -6.34 -12.71
C TYR A 64 -3.05 -7.78 -12.98
N VAL A 65 -4.15 -8.23 -12.39
CA VAL A 65 -4.72 -9.56 -12.61
C VAL A 65 -6.18 -9.41 -13.05
N PRO A 66 -6.70 -10.34 -13.86
CA PRO A 66 -8.13 -10.37 -14.16
C PRO A 66 -8.94 -10.39 -12.86
N ARG A 67 -10.00 -9.57 -12.81
CA ARG A 67 -10.96 -9.64 -11.70
C ARG A 67 -11.81 -10.89 -11.90
N GLU A 68 -11.82 -11.77 -10.90
CA GLU A 68 -12.72 -12.93 -10.92
C GLU A 68 -14.18 -12.47 -10.83
N PRO A 69 -15.13 -13.18 -11.46
CA PRO A 69 -16.55 -12.89 -11.32
C PRO A 69 -16.96 -12.85 -9.84
N GLU A 70 -17.70 -11.82 -9.46
CA GLU A 70 -18.24 -11.69 -8.11
C GLU A 70 -19.69 -12.18 -8.12
N SER A 71 -20.04 -13.12 -7.24
CA SER A 71 -21.44 -13.52 -7.04
C SER A 71 -22.19 -12.39 -6.36
N VAL A 72 -23.23 -11.88 -7.01
CA VAL A 72 -24.05 -10.79 -6.50
C VAL A 72 -25.47 -11.28 -6.28
N GLU A 73 -26.03 -10.90 -5.14
CA GLU A 73 -27.43 -11.13 -4.79
C GLU A 73 -28.20 -9.83 -4.97
N LEU A 74 -29.32 -9.89 -5.69
CA LEU A 74 -30.28 -8.80 -5.76
C LEU A 74 -31.37 -9.08 -4.76
N CYS A 75 -31.49 -8.23 -3.74
CA CYS A 75 -32.49 -8.37 -2.70
C CYS A 75 -33.62 -7.35 -2.90
N ASP A 76 -34.81 -7.68 -2.42
CA ASP A 76 -35.90 -6.71 -2.28
C ASP A 76 -35.71 -5.82 -1.03
N ALA A 77 -36.70 -4.95 -0.78
CA ALA A 77 -36.69 -4.01 0.34
C ALA A 77 -36.72 -4.71 1.72
N ASP A 78 -37.17 -5.96 1.77
CA ASP A 78 -37.27 -6.76 2.99
C ASP A 78 -36.03 -7.67 3.17
N GLY A 79 -35.06 -7.59 2.26
CA GLY A 79 -33.82 -8.36 2.29
C GLY A 79 -33.95 -9.78 1.74
N VAL A 80 -35.04 -10.11 1.06
CA VAL A 80 -35.22 -11.42 0.40
C VAL A 80 -34.43 -11.43 -0.91
N VAL A 81 -33.58 -12.44 -1.08
CA VAL A 81 -32.81 -12.62 -2.31
C VAL A 81 -33.73 -13.00 -3.46
N LEU A 82 -33.87 -12.10 -4.43
CA LEU A 82 -34.68 -12.29 -5.65
C LEU A 82 -33.88 -12.98 -6.75
N VAL A 83 -32.59 -12.66 -6.88
CA VAL A 83 -31.73 -13.19 -7.97
C VAL A 83 -30.31 -13.40 -7.45
N ARG A 84 -29.68 -14.51 -7.85
CA ARG A 84 -28.23 -14.73 -7.79
C ARG A 84 -27.67 -14.66 -9.20
N ALA A 85 -26.65 -13.84 -9.43
CA ALA A 85 -25.98 -13.73 -10.72
C ALA A 85 -24.47 -13.54 -10.53
N GLU A 86 -23.69 -13.92 -11.53
CA GLU A 86 -22.27 -13.55 -11.59
C GLU A 86 -22.11 -12.22 -12.30
N ARG A 87 -21.48 -11.25 -11.62
CA ARG A 87 -21.11 -10.00 -12.26
C ARG A 87 -19.83 -10.24 -13.06
N VAL A 88 -20.01 -10.33 -14.38
CA VAL A 88 -18.90 -10.40 -15.34
C VAL A 88 -18.48 -8.97 -15.72
N PHE A 89 -17.19 -8.71 -15.64
CA PHE A 89 -16.59 -7.43 -16.04
C PHE A 89 -15.97 -7.61 -17.44
N SER A 90 -16.69 -7.14 -18.47
CA SER A 90 -16.22 -7.13 -19.87
C SER A 90 -15.56 -5.81 -20.24
#